data_AF-A0A955PLW7-F1
#
_entry.id   AF-A0A955PLW7-F1
#
_cell.length_a   1.000
_cell.length_b   1.000
_cell.length_c   1.000
_cell.angle_alpha   90.00
_cell.angle_beta   90.00
_cell.angle_gamma   90.00
#
_symmetry.space_group_name_H-M   'P 1'
#
loop_
_entity.id
_entity.type
_entity.pdbx_description
1 polymer ?
#
loop_
_entity_poly.entity_id
_entity_poly.type
_entity_poly.pdbx_seq_one_letter_code
_entity_poly.pdbx_strand_id
1 'polypeptide(L)'
;MIEPVVLPDVQQSEDLRGIELWKVGVKKFEIPIQLTQKDGNKQTVHAFATMSVGLSKSRKGVHMSRFVLQLSEWSRSRVFELDLRPFLQEAMERLDAQSAHVELDFRYFIEKKAPVTGLSAPMAYGCKFDA
;
A
#
# COMPACT_ATOMS: atom_id res chain seq x y z
N MET A 1 9.95 -40.77 11.99
CA MET A 1 10.02 -39.60 11.10
C MET A 1 8.62 -39.35 10.58
N ILE A 2 8.08 -38.15 10.75
CA ILE A 2 6.76 -37.77 10.23
C ILE A 2 7.02 -37.08 8.91
N GLU A 3 6.52 -37.63 7.80
CA GLU A 3 6.60 -36.94 6.51
C GLU A 3 5.71 -35.70 6.54
N PRO A 4 6.19 -34.55 6.03
CA PRO A 4 5.41 -33.33 6.01
C PRO A 4 4.21 -33.52 5.07
N VAL A 5 3.00 -33.39 5.63
CA VAL A 5 1.77 -33.37 4.83
C VAL A 5 1.72 -32.06 4.05
N VAL A 6 1.77 -32.15 2.72
CA VAL A 6 1.58 -31.01 1.82
C VAL A 6 0.09 -30.66 1.83
N LEU A 7 -0.27 -29.54 2.46
CA LEU A 7 -1.62 -29.02 2.43
C LEU A 7 -1.88 -28.35 1.06
N PRO A 8 -3.02 -28.63 0.40
CA PRO A 8 -3.35 -28.01 -0.86
C PRO A 8 -3.62 -26.51 -0.68
N ASP A 9 -3.19 -25.71 -1.65
CA ASP A 9 -3.46 -24.28 -1.67
C ASP A 9 -4.93 -24.01 -2.07
N VAL A 10 -5.79 -23.87 -1.07
CA VAL A 10 -7.22 -23.64 -1.27
C VAL A 10 -7.48 -22.28 -1.92
N GLN A 11 -6.61 -21.28 -1.74
CA GLN A 11 -6.84 -19.92 -2.24
C GLN A 11 -6.72 -19.84 -3.76
N GLN A 12 -5.84 -20.67 -4.33
CA GLN A 12 -5.67 -20.80 -5.78
C GLN A 12 -6.65 -21.78 -6.45
N SER A 13 -7.46 -22.50 -5.67
CA SER A 13 -8.43 -23.43 -6.24
C SER A 13 -9.60 -22.71 -6.94
N GLU A 14 -10.20 -23.40 -7.90
CA GLU A 14 -11.33 -22.89 -8.68
C GLU A 14 -12.53 -22.59 -7.80
N ASP A 15 -13.11 -21.40 -7.97
CA ASP A 15 -14.36 -21.01 -7.31
C ASP A 15 -15.58 -21.27 -8.20
N LEU A 16 -16.41 -22.22 -7.77
CA LEU A 16 -17.62 -22.63 -8.49
C LEU A 16 -18.82 -21.71 -8.22
N ARG A 17 -18.73 -20.77 -7.28
CA ARG A 17 -19.81 -19.83 -6.95
C ARG A 17 -19.97 -18.74 -8.00
N GLY A 18 -18.91 -18.46 -8.77
CA GLY A 18 -18.91 -17.45 -9.82
C GLY A 18 -19.04 -16.02 -9.31
N ILE A 19 -18.70 -15.75 -8.05
CA ILE A 19 -18.80 -14.43 -7.43
C ILE A 19 -17.45 -13.72 -7.52
N GLU A 20 -17.44 -12.55 -8.16
CA GLU A 20 -16.28 -11.66 -8.20
C GLU A 20 -16.22 -10.76 -6.96
N LEU A 21 -15.01 -10.44 -6.50
CA LEU A 21 -14.80 -9.44 -5.46
C LEU A 21 -14.11 -8.22 -6.06
N TRP A 22 -14.74 -7.06 -5.97
CA TRP A 22 -14.18 -5.83 -6.54
C TRP A 22 -12.95 -5.32 -5.78
N LYS A 23 -12.92 -5.49 -4.45
CA LYS A 23 -11.77 -5.12 -3.60
C LYS A 23 -11.58 -6.15 -2.49
N VAL A 24 -10.45 -6.85 -2.52
CA VAL A 24 -9.97 -7.72 -1.43
C VAL A 24 -8.50 -7.44 -1.15
N GLY A 25 -8.12 -7.41 0.13
CA GLY A 25 -6.75 -7.14 0.54
C GLY A 25 -6.65 -6.73 2.01
N VAL A 26 -5.72 -5.82 2.31
CA VAL A 26 -5.39 -5.37 3.67
C VAL A 26 -5.72 -3.89 3.85
N LYS A 27 -6.09 -3.51 5.08
CA LYS A 27 -6.50 -2.14 5.42
C LYS A 27 -5.80 -1.68 6.70
N LYS A 28 -5.47 -0.40 6.80
CA LYS A 28 -4.80 0.22 7.96
C LYS A 28 -3.48 -0.46 8.34
N PHE A 29 -2.70 -0.87 7.35
CA PHE A 29 -1.35 -1.38 7.58
C PHE A 29 -0.39 -0.22 7.82
N GLU A 30 0.30 -0.22 8.96
CA GLU A 30 1.17 0.88 9.37
C GLU A 30 2.58 0.72 8.78
N ILE A 31 3.03 1.71 8.02
CA ILE A 31 4.36 1.70 7.38
C ILE A 31 5.02 3.08 7.43
N PRO A 32 6.35 3.14 7.52
CA PRO A 32 7.07 4.38 7.25
C PRO A 32 7.08 4.64 5.74
N ILE A 33 6.91 5.89 5.33
CA ILE A 33 7.12 6.32 3.94
C ILE A 33 8.06 7.51 3.92
N GLN A 34 8.94 7.57 2.93
CA GLN A 34 9.83 8.70 2.73
C GLN A 34 9.26 9.61 1.65
N LEU A 35 9.01 10.88 1.96
CA LEU A 35 8.44 11.88 1.06
C LEU A 35 9.54 12.84 0.58
N THR A 36 9.46 13.30 -0.67
CA THR A 36 10.25 14.45 -1.16
C THR A 36 9.44 15.73 -0.98
N GLN A 37 9.99 16.69 -0.24
CA GLN A 37 9.42 18.02 -0.06
C GLN A 37 9.75 18.93 -1.25
N LYS A 38 9.00 20.03 -1.41
CA LYS A 38 9.16 20.96 -2.55
C LYS A 38 10.54 21.62 -2.61
N ASP A 39 11.22 21.73 -1.48
CA ASP A 39 12.58 22.26 -1.35
C ASP A 39 13.67 21.20 -1.62
N GLY A 40 13.28 19.96 -1.96
CA GLY A 40 14.17 18.83 -2.21
C GLY A 40 14.56 18.04 -0.95
N ASN A 41 14.13 18.48 0.24
CA ASN A 41 14.39 17.73 1.48
C ASN A 41 13.56 16.45 1.52
N LYS A 42 14.08 15.45 2.26
CA LYS A 42 13.38 14.19 2.49
C LYS A 42 12.79 14.14 3.88
N GLN A 43 11.52 13.72 3.98
CA GLN A 43 10.84 13.56 5.25
C GLN A 43 10.32 12.12 5.38
N THR A 44 10.72 11.41 6.42
CA THR A 44 10.10 10.11 6.76
C THR A 44 8.91 10.34 7.67
N VAL A 45 7.75 9.80 7.31
CA VAL A 45 6.52 9.91 8.08
C VAL A 45 5.88 8.53 8.27
N HIS A 46 5.08 8.41 9.33
CA HIS A 46 4.17 7.28 9.52
C HIS A 46 2.96 7.43 8.59
N ALA A 47 2.54 6.34 7.98
CA ALA A 47 1.37 6.27 7.12
C ALA A 47 0.52 5.02 7.43
N PHE A 48 -0.80 5.16 7.26
CA PHE A 48 -1.69 4.02 7.12
C PHE A 48 -1.85 3.70 5.63
N ALA A 49 -1.52 2.47 5.26
CA ALA A 49 -1.70 1.94 3.92
C ALA A 49 -2.92 1.01 3.86
N THR A 50 -3.71 1.15 2.80
CA THR A 50 -4.73 0.19 2.38
C THR A 50 -4.37 -0.27 0.99
N MET A 51 -4.42 -1.57 0.74
CA MET A 51 -4.14 -2.13 -0.57
C MET A 51 -5.15 -3.23 -0.88
N SER A 52 -5.73 -3.17 -2.07
CA SER A 52 -6.70 -4.15 -2.52
C SER A 52 -6.57 -4.44 -4.00
N VAL A 53 -7.06 -5.60 -4.41
CA VAL A 53 -7.13 -6.03 -5.82
C VAL A 53 -8.52 -6.55 -6.15
N GLY A 54 -8.84 -6.59 -7.43
CA GLY A 54 -9.99 -7.31 -7.95
C GLY A 54 -9.72 -8.82 -8.00
N LEU A 55 -10.61 -9.62 -7.43
CA LEU A 55 -10.55 -11.09 -7.48
C LEU A 55 -11.54 -11.61 -8.53
N SER A 56 -11.02 -12.38 -9.48
CA SER A 56 -11.82 -13.01 -10.52
C SER A 56 -12.78 -14.04 -9.94
N LYS A 57 -13.95 -14.19 -10.58
CA LYS A 57 -14.98 -15.19 -10.24
C LYS A 57 -14.51 -16.64 -10.18
N SER A 58 -13.34 -16.93 -10.77
CA SER A 58 -12.74 -18.26 -10.87
C SER A 58 -11.79 -18.60 -9.73
N ARG A 59 -11.47 -17.65 -8.83
CA ARG A 59 -10.52 -17.88 -7.72
C ARG A 59 -11.19 -17.74 -6.36
N LYS A 60 -10.88 -18.66 -5.45
CA LYS A 60 -11.47 -18.68 -4.11
C LYS A 60 -10.95 -17.59 -3.18
N GLY A 61 -9.73 -17.09 -3.37
CA GLY A 61 -9.17 -16.09 -2.48
C GLY A 61 -7.84 -15.49 -2.92
N VAL A 62 -7.28 -14.66 -2.04
CA VAL A 62 -5.97 -14.02 -2.22
C VAL A 62 -5.04 -14.36 -1.06
N HIS A 63 -3.74 -14.39 -1.34
CA HIS A 63 -2.72 -14.54 -0.31
C HIS A 63 -2.49 -13.21 0.42
N MET A 64 -3.15 -13.02 1.57
CA MET A 64 -3.07 -11.76 2.34
C MET A 64 -1.63 -11.33 2.69
N SER A 65 -0.74 -12.27 2.95
CA SER A 65 0.67 -11.99 3.23
C SER A 65 1.40 -11.32 2.08
N ARG A 66 0.98 -11.56 0.82
CA ARG A 66 1.59 -10.94 -0.37
C ARG A 66 1.38 -9.43 -0.41
N PHE A 67 0.24 -8.92 0.08
CA PHE A 67 -0.03 -7.49 0.19
C PHE A 67 0.91 -6.83 1.19
N VAL A 68 1.09 -7.45 2.36
CA VAL A 68 2.00 -6.96 3.41
C VAL A 68 3.43 -6.94 2.90
N LEU A 69 3.87 -7.99 2.20
CA LEU A 69 5.19 -8.04 1.59
C LEU A 69 5.37 -6.93 0.55
N GLN A 70 4.40 -6.75 -0.35
CA GLN A 70 4.43 -5.71 -1.38
C GLN A 70 4.54 -4.30 -0.78
N LEU A 71 3.69 -3.97 0.20
CA LEU A 71 3.72 -2.68 0.90
C LEU A 71 5.04 -2.47 1.66
N SER A 72 5.56 -3.52 2.32
CA SER A 72 6.80 -3.45 3.10
C SER A 72 8.05 -3.33 2.23
N GLU A 73 8.06 -3.95 1.05
CA GLU A 73 9.15 -3.82 0.07
C GLU A 73 9.14 -2.42 -0.55
N TRP A 74 7.97 -1.93 -0.95
CA TRP A 74 7.79 -0.59 -1.50
C TRP A 74 8.22 0.50 -0.49
N SER A 75 7.76 0.40 0.76
CA SER A 75 8.12 1.30 1.86
C SER A 75 9.63 1.42 2.09
N ARG A 76 10.37 0.31 1.95
CA ARG A 76 11.82 0.27 2.20
C ARG A 76 12.68 0.70 1.01
N SER A 77 12.20 0.46 -0.20
CA SER A 77 13.01 0.57 -1.42
C SER A 77 12.80 1.87 -2.18
N ARG A 78 11.75 2.66 -1.86
CA ARG A 78 11.36 3.81 -2.65
C ARG A 78 11.15 5.06 -1.80
N VAL A 79 11.44 6.19 -2.42
CA VAL A 79 10.87 7.47 -2.00
C VAL A 79 9.48 7.54 -2.62
N PHE A 80 8.49 7.93 -1.83
CA PHE A 80 7.14 8.18 -2.32
C PHE A 80 7.19 9.25 -3.42
N GLU A 81 6.67 8.86 -4.57
CA GLU A 81 6.41 9.72 -5.70
C GLU A 81 4.89 9.76 -5.94
N LEU A 82 4.40 10.84 -6.53
CA LEU A 82 2.97 10.96 -6.86
C LEU A 82 2.54 9.94 -7.92
N ASP A 83 3.48 9.41 -8.71
CA ASP A 83 3.20 8.38 -9.69
C ASP A 83 3.29 6.97 -9.08
N LEU A 84 2.15 6.43 -8.67
CA LEU A 84 2.04 5.06 -8.16
C LEU A 84 1.72 4.02 -9.25
N ARG A 85 1.60 4.41 -10.53
CA ARG A 85 1.28 3.45 -11.60
C ARG A 85 2.27 2.27 -11.67
N PRO A 86 3.60 2.47 -11.54
CA PRO A 86 4.54 1.35 -11.55
C PRO A 86 4.32 0.39 -10.36
N PHE A 87 4.00 0.94 -9.18
CA PHE A 87 3.72 0.13 -7.99
C PHE A 87 2.42 -0.68 -8.14
N LEU A 88 1.36 -0.06 -8.67
CA LEU A 88 0.09 -0.73 -8.92
C LEU A 88 0.21 -1.81 -10.00
N GLN A 89 1.01 -1.58 -11.04
CA GLN A 89 1.28 -2.59 -12.06
C GLN A 89 2.04 -3.79 -11.47
N GLU A 90 3.10 -3.54 -10.69
CA GLU A 90 3.83 -4.61 -9.99
C GLU A 90 2.92 -5.40 -9.05
N ALA A 91 2.00 -4.71 -8.35
CA ALA A 91 1.00 -5.35 -7.51
C ALA A 91 0.04 -6.26 -8.29
N MET A 92 -0.47 -5.80 -9.44
CA MET A 92 -1.33 -6.60 -10.31
C MET A 92 -0.62 -7.86 -10.79
N GLU A 93 0.64 -7.74 -11.22
CA GLU A 93 1.43 -8.87 -11.70
C GLU A 93 1.71 -9.89 -10.59
N ARG A 94 2.15 -9.43 -9.41
CA ARG A 94 2.48 -10.30 -8.27
C ARG A 94 1.27 -10.98 -7.63
N LEU A 95 0.11 -10.32 -7.67
CA LEU A 95 -1.15 -10.83 -7.11
C LEU A 95 -2.03 -11.48 -8.19
N ASP A 96 -1.53 -11.55 -9.44
CA ASP A 96 -2.24 -12.07 -10.61
C ASP A 96 -3.65 -11.44 -10.73
N ALA A 97 -3.77 -10.12 -10.64
CA ALA A 97 -5.07 -9.42 -10.59
C ALA A 97 -5.29 -8.50 -11.80
N GLN A 98 -6.56 -8.26 -12.14
CA GLN A 98 -6.93 -7.36 -13.24
C GLN A 98 -7.00 -5.88 -12.83
N SER A 99 -7.08 -5.62 -11.53
CA SER A 99 -7.09 -4.28 -10.96
C SER A 99 -6.40 -4.29 -9.61
N ALA A 100 -5.74 -3.18 -9.28
CA ALA A 100 -5.14 -2.92 -7.98
C ALA A 100 -5.51 -1.51 -7.53
N HIS A 101 -5.57 -1.32 -6.22
CA HIS A 101 -5.92 -0.06 -5.58
C HIS A 101 -5.07 0.13 -4.33
N VAL A 102 -4.57 1.34 -4.10
CA VAL A 102 -3.81 1.71 -2.91
C VAL A 102 -4.30 3.04 -2.34
N GLU A 103 -4.45 3.09 -1.03
CA GLU A 103 -4.64 4.34 -0.29
C GLU A 103 -3.50 4.53 0.70
N LEU A 104 -3.04 5.77 0.84
CA LEU A 104 -2.05 6.17 1.84
C LEU A 104 -2.58 7.38 2.60
N ASP A 105 -2.75 7.23 3.91
CA ASP A 105 -3.13 8.30 4.83
C ASP A 105 -1.94 8.66 5.71
N PHE A 106 -1.46 9.90 5.65
CA PHE A 106 -0.29 10.36 6.39
C PHE A 106 -0.34 11.85 6.75
N ARG A 107 0.60 12.30 7.58
CA ARG A 107 0.79 13.73 7.86
C ARG A 107 2.01 14.26 7.15
N TYR A 108 1.83 15.32 6.36
CA TYR A 108 2.90 16.06 5.71
C TYR A 108 3.26 17.28 6.55
N PHE A 109 4.55 17.51 6.83
CA PHE A 109 4.98 18.61 7.68
C PHE A 109 5.71 19.67 6.85
N ILE A 110 5.42 20.94 7.09
CA ILE A 110 6.04 22.06 6.41
C ILE A 110 6.55 23.04 7.47
N GLU A 111 7.82 23.44 7.37
CA GLU A 111 8.37 24.54 8.17
C GLU A 111 7.69 25.86 7.83
N LYS A 112 7.09 26.51 8.83
CA LYS A 112 6.40 27.79 8.67
C LYS A 112 6.97 28.83 9.62
N LYS A 113 7.20 30.02 9.07
CA LYS A 113 7.61 31.21 9.83
C LYS A 113 6.39 31.96 10.34
N ALA A 114 6.42 32.34 11.61
CA ALA A 114 5.42 33.22 12.20
C ALA A 114 5.48 34.62 11.53
N PRO A 115 4.33 35.24 11.22
CA PRO A 115 4.29 36.47 10.40
C PRO A 115 4.90 37.70 11.09
N VAL A 116 4.88 37.73 12.43
CA VAL A 116 5.38 38.87 13.21
C VAL A 116 6.77 38.58 13.78
N THR A 117 6.95 37.44 14.47
CA THR A 117 8.21 37.12 15.17
C THR A 117 9.26 36.48 14.26
N GLY A 118 8.87 35.95 13.09
CA GLY A 118 9.78 35.28 12.15
C GLY A 118 10.27 33.89 12.60
N LEU A 119 9.90 33.44 13.79
CA LEU A 119 10.27 32.11 14.32
C LEU A 119 9.67 31.00 13.47
N SER A 120 10.46 29.97 13.18
CA SER A 120 10.02 28.79 12.40
C SER A 120 9.53 27.66 13.31
N ALA A 121 8.45 27.00 12.90
CA ALA A 121 7.98 25.76 13.50
C ALA A 121 7.33 24.83 12.44
N PRO A 122 7.39 23.51 12.64
CA PRO A 122 6.73 22.57 11.74
C PRO A 122 5.21 22.62 11.91
N MET A 123 4.48 22.70 10.79
CA MET A 123 3.03 22.59 10.74
C MET A 123 2.62 21.30 10.00
N ALA A 124 1.76 20.50 10.63
CA ALA A 124 1.27 19.25 10.06
C ALA A 124 -0.02 19.44 9.23
N TYR A 125 -0.10 18.73 8.10
CA TYR A 125 -1.26 18.66 7.23
C TYR A 125 -1.66 17.20 7.03
N GLY A 126 -2.95 16.89 7.18
CA GLY A 126 -3.47 15.56 6.85
C GLY A 126 -3.53 15.41 5.33
N CYS A 127 -2.91 14.36 4.81
CA CYS A 127 -2.88 14.04 3.39
C CYS A 127 -3.41 12.63 3.18
N LYS A 128 -4.21 12.45 2.14
CA LYS A 128 -4.64 11.15 1.63
C LYS A 128 -4.27 11.06 0.15
N PHE A 129 -3.67 9.94 -0.22
CA PHE A 129 -3.50 9.54 -1.62
C PHE A 129 -4.39 8.32 -1.89
N ASP A 130 -4.97 8.25 -3.08
CA ASP A 130 -5.94 7.24 -3.50
C ASP A 130 -5.75 7.00 -5.00
N ALA A 131 -5.38 5.78 -5.39
CA ALA A 131 -5.09 5.40 -6.78
C ALA A 131 -5.41 3.94 -7.07
#